data_AF-A0A2N3AV67-F1
#
_entry.id   AF-A0A2N3AV67-F1
#
_cell.length_a   1.000
_cell.length_b   1.000
_cell.length_c   1.000
_cell.angle_alpha   90.00
_cell.angle_beta   90.00
_cell.angle_gamma   90.00
#
_symmetry.space_group_name_H-M   'P 1'
#
loop_
_entity.id
_entity.type
_entity.pdbx_description
1 polymer ?
#
loop_
_entity_poly.entity_id
_entity_poly.type
_entity_poly.pdbx_seq_one_letter_code
_entity_poly.pdbx_strand_id
1 'polypeptide(L)'
;WLPHFPMVILFFVSALAETNRPPFDLPEAESELVAGYQVEYSSTPYLLFMIGEYMAIVMMCALITILFFGGWLSPVPGLPDGVFWFIVKVVFFFFLFSMVKAIVPRYRYDQLMRLGWKVFLPMSLGWVVITATLAQFGVPGYARWAIGG
;
A
#
# COMPACT_ATOMS: atom_id res chain seq x y z
N TRP A 1 13.44 -3.59 10.28
CA TRP A 1 11.99 -3.61 9.97
C TRP A 1 11.21 -2.68 10.90
N LEU A 2 11.36 -2.81 12.23
CA LEU A 2 10.77 -1.91 13.25
C LEU A 2 10.99 -0.39 13.01
N PRO A 3 12.15 0.07 12.51
CA PRO A 3 12.38 1.51 12.35
C PRO A 3 11.56 2.18 11.23
N HIS A 4 11.05 1.43 10.26
CA HIS A 4 10.28 1.98 9.13
C HIS A 4 8.77 1.75 9.28
N PHE A 5 8.30 1.37 10.47
CA PHE A 5 6.88 1.09 10.73
C PHE A 5 5.94 2.24 10.34
N PRO A 6 6.26 3.53 10.56
CA PRO A 6 5.40 4.64 10.13
C PRO A 6 5.27 4.72 8.59
N MET A 7 6.32 4.33 7.87
CA MET A 7 6.31 4.31 6.40
C MET A 7 5.51 3.15 5.84
N VAL A 8 5.36 2.04 6.59
CA VAL A 8 4.44 0.95 6.23
C VAL A 8 3.01 1.47 6.18
N ILE A 9 2.60 2.23 7.20
CA ILE A 9 1.24 2.77 7.30
C ILE A 9 1.01 3.79 6.19
N LEU A 10 1.97 4.68 5.93
CA LEU A 10 1.89 5.63 4.84
C LEU A 10 1.80 4.91 3.48
N PHE A 11 2.66 3.93 3.23
CA PHE A 11 2.62 3.17 1.98
C PHE A 11 1.33 2.35 1.83
N PHE A 12 0.80 1.79 2.92
CA PHE A 12 -0.47 1.07 2.93
C PHE A 12 -1.65 1.99 2.58
N VAL A 13 -1.71 3.20 3.14
CA VAL A 13 -2.77 4.16 2.82
C VAL A 13 -2.60 4.75 1.41
N SER A 14 -1.37 4.92 0.93
CA SER A 14 -1.12 5.29 -0.48
C SER A 14 -1.56 4.19 -1.43
N ALA A 15 -1.30 2.93 -1.09
CA ALA A 15 -1.74 1.78 -1.87
C ALA A 15 -3.27 1.67 -1.92
N LEU A 16 -3.96 1.99 -0.82
CA LEU A 16 -5.43 2.11 -0.80
C LEU A 16 -5.93 3.19 -1.77
N ALA A 17 -5.27 4.35 -1.81
CA ALA A 17 -5.64 5.44 -2.71
C ALA A 17 -5.46 5.07 -4.19
N GLU A 18 -4.38 4.38 -4.54
CA GLU A 18 -4.09 3.98 -5.93
C GLU A 18 -5.09 2.93 -6.45
N THR A 19 -5.62 2.08 -5.56
CA THR A 19 -6.60 1.05 -5.93
C THR A 19 -8.01 1.58 -6.20
N ASN A 20 -8.24 2.90 -6.04
CA ASN A 20 -9.49 3.61 -6.41
C ASN A 20 -10.80 2.93 -5.94
N ARG A 21 -10.74 2.12 -4.86
CA ARG A 21 -11.88 1.38 -4.30
C ARG A 21 -12.34 1.97 -2.97
N PRO A 22 -13.55 1.66 -2.49
CA PRO A 22 -14.09 2.23 -1.23
C PRO A 22 -13.08 1.98 -0.11
N PRO A 23 -12.50 3.01 0.53
CA PRO A 23 -13.00 4.37 0.80
C PRO A 23 -12.59 5.52 -0.14
N PHE A 24 -11.78 5.28 -1.18
CA PHE A 24 -11.28 6.28 -2.16
C PHE A 24 -11.86 6.05 -3.56
N ASP A 25 -13.16 5.82 -3.61
CA ASP A 25 -13.90 5.47 -4.82
C ASP A 25 -14.37 6.72 -5.58
N LEU A 26 -13.43 7.46 -6.14
CA LEU A 26 -13.68 8.71 -6.87
C LEU A 26 -14.21 8.55 -8.32
N PRO A 27 -13.80 7.52 -9.10
CA PRO A 27 -14.22 7.37 -10.50
C PRO A 27 -15.48 6.52 -10.71
N GLU A 28 -15.86 5.69 -9.73
CA GLU A 28 -16.96 4.71 -9.84
C GLU A 28 -18.24 5.19 -9.14
N ALA A 29 -18.26 6.44 -8.67
CA ALA A 29 -19.32 7.01 -7.85
C ALA A 29 -20.64 7.22 -8.63
N GLU A 30 -21.39 6.13 -8.81
CA GLU A 30 -22.75 6.03 -9.35
C GLU A 30 -23.80 7.00 -8.76
N SER A 31 -23.44 7.73 -7.70
CA SER A 31 -24.29 8.73 -7.02
C SER A 31 -23.92 10.19 -7.32
N GLU A 32 -22.75 10.49 -7.91
CA GLU A 32 -22.31 11.87 -8.21
C GLU A 32 -21.64 12.05 -9.58
N LEU A 33 -20.98 11.02 -10.14
CA LEU A 33 -20.36 11.06 -11.47
C LEU A 33 -20.61 9.70 -12.16
N VAL A 34 -21.21 9.72 -13.36
CA VAL A 34 -21.50 8.51 -14.15
C VAL A 34 -20.25 7.62 -14.23
N ALA A 35 -20.36 6.36 -13.77
CA ALA A 35 -19.29 5.37 -13.73
C ALA A 35 -18.73 5.11 -15.15
N GLY A 36 -17.75 5.91 -15.57
CA GLY A 36 -17.41 6.12 -16.98
C GLY A 36 -17.16 4.83 -17.77
N TYR A 37 -16.13 4.06 -17.39
CA TYR A 37 -15.77 2.84 -18.13
C TYR A 37 -16.74 1.67 -17.88
N GLN A 38 -17.58 1.73 -16.84
CA GLN A 38 -18.54 0.66 -16.55
C GLN A 38 -19.81 0.76 -17.36
N VAL A 39 -20.17 1.98 -17.79
CA VAL A 39 -21.38 2.25 -18.57
C VAL A 39 -21.10 2.15 -20.08
N GLU A 40 -19.85 2.35 -20.51
CA GLU A 40 -19.47 2.39 -21.93
C GLU A 40 -19.06 1.03 -22.52
N TYR A 41 -18.54 0.11 -21.70
CA TYR A 41 -18.02 -1.19 -22.16
C TYR A 41 -18.97 -2.35 -21.80
N SER A 42 -19.35 -3.16 -22.79
CA SER A 42 -20.17 -4.37 -22.56
C SER A 42 -19.33 -5.67 -22.57
N SER A 43 -19.70 -6.61 -21.70
CA SER A 43 -19.21 -8.00 -21.67
C SER A 43 -17.69 -8.18 -21.45
N THR A 44 -16.89 -8.33 -22.51
CA THR A 44 -15.48 -8.73 -22.43
C THR A 44 -14.52 -7.60 -22.02
N PRO A 45 -14.56 -6.39 -22.61
CA PRO A 45 -13.75 -5.26 -22.14
C PRO A 45 -14.04 -4.88 -20.69
N TYR A 46 -15.31 -4.95 -20.25
CA TYR A 46 -15.68 -4.73 -18.84
C TYR A 46 -14.96 -5.70 -17.90
N LEU A 47 -14.92 -6.99 -18.26
CA LEU A 47 -14.22 -8.00 -17.48
C LEU A 47 -12.72 -7.70 -17.37
N LEU A 48 -12.08 -7.25 -18.46
CA LEU A 48 -10.65 -6.93 -18.47
C LEU A 48 -10.32 -5.74 -17.56
N PHE A 49 -11.16 -4.71 -17.54
CA PHE A 49 -11.00 -3.59 -16.60
C PHE A 49 -11.14 -4.04 -15.15
N MET A 50 -12.18 -4.84 -14.86
CA MET A 50 -12.41 -5.37 -13.51
C MET A 50 -11.25 -6.27 -13.03
N ILE A 51 -10.76 -7.17 -13.89
CA ILE A 51 -9.60 -8.01 -13.58
C ILE A 51 -8.35 -7.15 -13.38
N GLY A 52 -8.15 -6.10 -14.18
CA GLY A 52 -7.04 -5.16 -14.04
C GLY A 52 -7.00 -4.48 -12.66
N GLU A 53 -8.15 -4.00 -12.18
CA GLU A 53 -8.25 -3.41 -10.84
C GLU A 53 -7.94 -4.43 -9.72
N TYR A 54 -8.46 -5.66 -9.83
CA TYR A 54 -8.13 -6.70 -8.86
C TYR A 54 -6.66 -7.12 -8.90
N MET A 55 -6.04 -7.15 -10.08
CA MET A 55 -4.60 -7.39 -10.22
C MET A 55 -3.80 -6.26 -9.58
N ALA A 56 -4.23 -5.00 -9.69
CA ALA A 56 -3.58 -3.87 -9.03
C ALA A 56 -3.61 -4.00 -7.49
N ILE A 57 -4.72 -4.47 -6.91
CA ILE A 57 -4.81 -4.72 -5.45
C ILE A 57 -3.79 -5.79 -5.01
N VAL A 58 -3.73 -6.91 -5.74
CA VAL A 58 -2.79 -8.00 -5.44
C VAL A 58 -1.34 -7.52 -5.62
N MET A 59 -1.06 -6.73 -6.65
CA MET A 59 0.26 -6.14 -6.90
C MET A 59 0.69 -5.22 -5.76
N MET A 60 -0.21 -4.36 -5.26
CA MET A 60 0.08 -3.48 -4.13
C MET A 60 0.34 -4.27 -2.84
N CYS A 61 -0.44 -5.33 -2.58
CA CYS A 61 -0.19 -6.25 -1.47
C CYS A 61 1.19 -6.91 -1.59
N ALA A 62 1.59 -7.34 -2.79
CA ALA A 62 2.92 -7.89 -3.05
C ALA A 62 4.04 -6.86 -2.83
N LEU A 63 3.85 -5.59 -3.21
CA LEU A 63 4.85 -4.55 -3.00
C LEU A 63 5.04 -4.24 -1.50
N ILE A 64 3.95 -4.19 -0.72
CA ILE A 64 4.02 -3.98 0.73
C ILE A 64 4.85 -5.10 1.40
N THR A 65 4.62 -6.35 1.01
CA THR A 65 5.32 -7.49 1.62
C THR A 65 6.80 -7.53 1.26
N ILE A 66 7.15 -7.20 0.01
CA ILE A 66 8.55 -7.16 -0.45
C ILE A 66 9.32 -6.02 0.22
N LEU A 67 8.77 -4.79 0.18
CA LEU A 67 9.48 -3.60 0.59
C LEU A 67 9.66 -3.50 2.11
N PHE A 68 8.65 -3.90 2.89
CA PHE A 68 8.67 -3.65 4.34
C PHE A 68 8.78 -4.91 5.19
N PHE A 69 8.25 -6.05 4.73
CA PHE A 69 8.19 -7.29 5.51
C PHE A 69 9.19 -8.36 5.05
N GLY A 70 10.23 -7.95 4.30
CA GLY A 70 11.34 -8.82 3.92
C GLY A 70 10.98 -9.88 2.89
N GLY A 71 9.84 -9.75 2.20
CA GLY A 71 9.39 -10.65 1.14
C GLY A 71 9.39 -12.12 1.57
N TRP A 72 10.39 -12.85 1.05
CA TRP A 72 10.59 -14.29 1.17
C TRP A 72 11.25 -14.74 2.49
N LEU A 73 11.80 -13.80 3.27
CA LEU A 73 12.48 -14.11 4.52
C LEU A 73 11.49 -14.53 5.61
N SER A 74 11.80 -15.61 6.30
CA SER A 74 11.05 -16.08 7.46
C SER A 74 11.15 -15.07 8.61
N PRO A 75 10.02 -14.65 9.22
CA PRO A 75 10.04 -13.82 10.42
C PRO A 75 10.49 -14.58 11.69
N VAL A 76 10.56 -15.91 11.63
CA VAL A 76 11.03 -16.77 12.73
C VAL A 76 12.41 -17.33 12.39
N PRO A 77 13.45 -17.08 13.23
CA PRO A 77 14.76 -17.67 13.02
C PRO A 77 14.67 -19.19 13.21
N GLY A 78 14.89 -19.96 12.13
CA GLY A 78 14.92 -21.43 12.16
C GLY A 78 13.96 -22.15 11.20
N LEU A 79 13.10 -21.44 10.47
CA LEU A 79 12.26 -22.04 9.42
C LEU A 79 12.84 -21.74 8.01
N PRO A 80 12.72 -22.68 7.04
CA PRO A 80 13.18 -22.45 5.68
C PRO A 80 12.51 -21.21 5.06
N ASP A 81 13.31 -20.35 4.46
CA ASP A 81 12.82 -19.27 3.61
C ASP A 81 12.07 -19.87 2.42
N GLY A 82 10.89 -19.36 2.12
CA GLY A 82 10.01 -20.05 1.19
C GLY A 82 8.88 -19.20 0.65
N VAL A 83 8.39 -19.62 -0.52
CA VAL A 83 7.28 -18.98 -1.24
C VAL A 83 6.00 -18.93 -0.41
N PHE A 84 5.84 -19.90 0.46
CA PHE A 84 4.70 -19.97 1.38
C PHE A 84 4.61 -18.73 2.28
N TRP A 85 5.73 -18.22 2.80
CA TRP A 85 5.74 -17.04 3.66
C TRP A 85 5.34 -15.77 2.91
N PHE A 86 5.75 -15.66 1.65
CA PHE A 86 5.34 -14.56 0.80
C PHE A 86 3.82 -14.58 0.56
N ILE A 87 3.26 -15.74 0.19
CA ILE A 87 1.82 -15.89 -0.05
C ILE A 87 1.02 -15.59 1.22
N VAL A 88 1.43 -16.12 2.37
CA VAL A 88 0.73 -15.87 3.65
C VAL A 88 0.73 -14.38 3.99
N LYS A 89 1.86 -13.68 3.82
CA LYS A 89 1.93 -12.23 4.06
C LYS A 89 1.03 -11.47 3.08
N VAL A 90 1.01 -11.85 1.80
CA VAL A 90 0.13 -11.22 0.80
C VAL A 90 -1.34 -11.41 1.15
N VAL A 91 -1.75 -12.62 1.55
CA VAL A 91 -3.12 -12.92 1.99
C VAL A 91 -3.48 -12.12 3.24
N PHE A 92 -2.54 -11.98 4.18
CA PHE A 92 -2.76 -11.16 5.38
C PHE A 92 -3.01 -9.68 5.03
N PHE A 93 -2.20 -9.08 4.14
CA PHE A 93 -2.45 -7.72 3.68
C PHE A 93 -3.74 -7.60 2.89
N PHE A 94 -4.06 -8.57 2.03
CA PHE A 94 -5.32 -8.61 1.30
C PHE A 94 -6.53 -8.64 2.25
N PHE A 95 -6.45 -9.41 3.34
CA PHE A 95 -7.47 -9.42 4.38
C PHE A 95 -7.59 -8.05 5.06
N LEU A 96 -6.47 -7.38 5.32
CA LEU A 96 -6.45 -6.03 5.92
C LEU A 96 -7.06 -4.98 4.97
N PHE A 97 -6.78 -5.06 3.66
CA PHE A 97 -7.45 -4.28 2.62
C PHE A 97 -8.97 -4.49 2.63
N SER A 98 -9.42 -5.75 2.73
CA SER A 98 -10.84 -6.10 2.82
C SER A 98 -11.51 -5.55 4.09
N MET A 99 -10.83 -5.60 5.23
CA MET A 99 -11.33 -5.01 6.48
C MET A 99 -11.46 -3.48 6.39
N VAL A 100 -10.47 -2.80 5.79
CA VAL A 100 -10.53 -1.33 5.62
C VAL A 100 -11.71 -0.94 4.74
N LYS A 101 -11.96 -1.68 3.66
CA LYS A 101 -13.15 -1.51 2.81
C LYS A 101 -14.45 -1.64 3.60
N ALA A 102 -14.51 -2.56 4.57
CA ALA A 102 -15.71 -2.80 5.37
C ALA A 102 -15.93 -1.77 6.50
N ILE A 103 -14.85 -1.24 7.08
CA ILE A 103 -14.91 -0.42 8.30
C ILE A 103 -14.93 1.08 7.99
N VAL A 104 -14.26 1.52 6.92
CA VAL A 104 -14.03 2.94 6.68
C VAL A 104 -15.17 3.54 5.84
N PRO A 105 -15.87 4.57 6.35
CA PRO A 105 -16.87 5.29 5.57
C PRO A 105 -16.21 6.06 4.42
N ARG A 106 -16.98 6.30 3.34
CA ARG A 106 -16.51 7.00 2.14
C ARG A 106 -15.90 8.36 2.49
N TYR A 107 -14.71 8.66 1.95
CA TYR A 107 -14.06 9.96 2.08
C TYR A 107 -14.37 10.85 0.88
N ARG A 108 -14.65 12.13 1.13
CA ARG A 108 -14.83 13.12 0.07
C ARG A 108 -13.48 13.48 -0.56
N TYR A 109 -13.46 13.77 -1.88
CA TYR A 109 -12.25 14.15 -2.62
C TYR A 109 -11.43 15.25 -1.92
N ASP A 110 -12.08 16.29 -1.41
CA ASP A 110 -11.43 17.41 -0.73
C ASP A 110 -10.66 16.97 0.53
N GLN A 111 -11.15 15.94 1.22
CA GLN A 111 -10.51 15.38 2.41
C GLN A 111 -9.32 14.51 2.03
N LEU A 112 -9.41 13.73 0.95
CA LEU A 112 -8.29 12.97 0.41
C LEU A 112 -7.17 13.89 -0.07
N MET A 113 -7.50 14.95 -0.83
CA MET A 113 -6.51 15.90 -1.32
C MET A 113 -5.80 16.62 -0.17
N ARG A 114 -6.56 17.01 0.86
CA ARG A 114 -6.01 17.59 2.09
C ARG A 114 -5.12 16.61 2.84
N LEU A 115 -5.48 15.33 2.90
CA LEU A 115 -4.67 14.29 3.54
C LEU A 115 -3.34 14.10 2.78
N GLY A 116 -3.40 13.94 1.45
CA GLY A 116 -2.22 13.80 0.59
C GLY A 116 -1.27 14.99 0.71
N TRP A 117 -1.78 16.21 0.59
CA TRP A 117 -0.95 17.41 0.59
C TRP A 117 -0.49 17.85 1.99
N LYS A 118 -1.33 17.76 3.02
CA LYS A 118 -0.97 18.25 4.36
C LYS A 118 -0.33 17.20 5.25
N VAL A 119 -0.51 15.91 4.97
CA VAL A 119 -0.03 14.82 5.84
C VAL A 119 0.99 13.95 5.12
N PHE A 120 0.69 13.42 3.93
CA PHE A 120 1.59 12.47 3.25
C PHE A 120 2.89 13.11 2.77
N LEU A 121 2.80 14.27 2.13
CA LEU A 121 3.95 14.94 1.54
C LEU A 121 4.96 15.43 2.60
N PRO A 122 4.55 16.18 3.65
CA PRO A 122 5.50 16.59 4.68
C PRO A 122 6.00 15.43 5.54
N MET A 123 5.16 14.42 5.81
CA MET A 123 5.57 13.27 6.62
C MET A 123 6.56 12.37 5.87
N SER A 124 6.34 12.10 4.59
CA SER A 124 7.28 11.29 3.79
C SER A 124 8.62 12.00 3.61
N LEU A 125 8.61 13.30 3.30
CA LEU A 125 9.83 14.09 3.15
C LEU A 125 10.60 14.22 4.48
N GLY A 126 9.90 14.49 5.59
CA GLY A 126 10.50 14.55 6.91
C GLY A 126 11.14 13.21 7.31
N TRP A 127 10.49 12.09 7.01
CA TRP A 127 11.04 10.78 7.31
C TRP A 127 12.26 10.43 6.45
N VAL A 128 12.30 10.84 5.17
CA VAL A 128 13.49 10.69 4.33
C VAL A 128 14.68 11.43 4.94
N VAL A 129 14.50 12.70 5.36
CA VAL A 129 15.56 13.48 6.00
C VAL A 129 16.03 12.85 7.32
N ILE A 130 15.10 12.33 8.14
CA ILE A 130 15.44 11.63 9.39
C ILE A 130 16.21 10.34 9.09
N THR A 131 15.78 9.54 8.12
CA THR A 131 16.50 8.30 7.77
C THR A 131 17.87 8.58 7.18
N ALA A 132 18.02 9.64 6.36
CA ALA A 132 19.30 10.04 5.79
C ALA A 132 20.29 10.52 6.87
N THR A 133 19.81 11.34 7.81
CA THR A 133 20.64 11.82 8.94
C THR A 133 21.01 10.69 9.89
N LEU A 134 20.06 9.84 10.29
CA LEU A 134 20.35 8.68 11.17
C LEU A 134 21.24 7.63 10.52
N ALA A 135 21.18 7.46 9.18
CA ALA A 135 22.11 6.63 8.44
C ALA A 135 23.54 7.20 8.46
N GLN A 136 23.69 8.52 8.34
CA GLN A 136 24.99 9.20 8.43
C GLN A 136 25.62 9.08 9.84
N PHE A 137 24.81 9.09 10.90
CA PHE A 137 25.27 8.91 12.29
C PHE A 137 25.49 7.43 12.68
N GLY A 138 25.31 6.48 11.76
CA GLY A 138 25.66 5.07 11.98
C GLY A 138 24.81 4.34 13.03
N VAL A 139 23.58 4.80 13.27
CA VAL A 139 22.71 4.19 14.30
C VAL A 139 22.33 2.76 13.87
N PRO A 140 22.60 1.73 14.70
CA PRO A 140 22.29 0.34 14.36
C PRO A 140 20.79 0.17 14.18
N GLY A 141 20.38 -0.31 13.00
CA GLY A 141 18.97 -0.49 12.61
C GLY A 141 18.51 0.38 11.43
N TYR A 142 19.10 1.57 11.23
CA TYR A 142 18.88 2.43 10.06
C TYR A 142 20.03 2.32 9.04
N ALA A 143 21.24 2.00 9.50
CA ALA A 143 22.45 1.92 8.69
C ALA A 143 22.70 0.56 8.01
N ARG A 144 21.77 -0.41 8.07
CA ARG A 144 21.98 -1.76 7.51
C ARG A 144 22.27 -1.77 6.00
N TRP A 145 21.89 -0.73 5.27
CA TRP A 145 22.18 -0.56 3.84
C TRP A 145 23.22 0.53 3.52
N ALA A 146 23.56 1.40 4.48
CA ALA A 146 24.56 2.45 4.30
C ALA A 146 25.99 1.94 4.53
N ILE A 147 26.12 0.88 5.33
CA ILE A 147 27.37 0.16 5.53
C ILE A 147 27.18 -1.17 4.83
N GLY A 148 27.67 -1.27 3.59
CA GLY A 148 27.69 -2.55 2.88
C GLY A 148 28.40 -3.60 3.73
N GLY A 149 27.71 -4.72 3.99
CA GLY A 149 28.18 -5.84 4.80
C GLY A 149 27.07 -6.81 5.11
#